data_AF-A0AAU2HQR7-F1
#
_entry.id   AF-A0AAU2HQR7-F1
#
_cell.length_a   1.000
_cell.length_b   1.000
_cell.length_c   1.000
_cell.angle_alpha   90.00
_cell.angle_beta   90.00
_cell.angle_gamma   90.00
#
_symmetry.space_group_name_H-M   'P 1'
#
loop_
_entity.id
_entity.type
_entity.pdbx_description
1 polymer ?
#
loop_
_entity_poly.entity_id
_entity_poly.type
_entity_poly.pdbx_seq_one_letter_code
_entity_poly.pdbx_strand_id
1 'polypeptide(L)'
;MDSEHWRSHAERLLEPSVQAAVVVQCGLGWLRPPQLALRNEIDEALLTAQLQRGAALRIDRLVLHNLPVAVSEEADFQAVTAAFDVWQFRLAAACSLLPAPAPRIHRLIIRGDRPETPPADMVAVLKDGQWSDAEQAAAALQRIGAPGNTTPLTGYDVDLSGPFSDSDPSVHM
;
A
#
# COMPACT_ATOMS: atom_id res chain seq x y z
N MET A 1 -9.26 2.90 -11.59
CA MET A 1 -8.66 1.90 -12.51
C MET A 1 -9.49 0.63 -12.43
N ASP A 2 -9.82 0.01 -13.56
CA ASP A 2 -10.55 -1.27 -13.56
C ASP A 2 -9.63 -2.46 -13.23
N SER A 3 -10.22 -3.63 -13.04
CA SER A 3 -9.50 -4.83 -12.61
C SER A 3 -8.52 -5.37 -13.67
N GLU A 4 -8.80 -5.20 -14.96
CA GLU A 4 -7.94 -5.69 -16.04
C GLU A 4 -6.67 -4.84 -16.16
N HIS A 5 -6.81 -3.52 -16.07
CA HIS A 5 -5.67 -2.62 -15.99
C HIS A 5 -4.79 -2.96 -14.79
N TRP A 6 -5.39 -3.19 -13.61
CA TRP A 6 -4.62 -3.59 -12.43
C TRP A 6 -3.82 -4.87 -12.63
N ARG A 7 -4.42 -5.91 -13.21
CA ARG A 7 -3.72 -7.17 -13.50
C ARG A 7 -2.59 -6.96 -14.49
N SER A 8 -2.83 -6.26 -15.59
CA SER A 8 -1.78 -5.96 -16.58
C SER A 8 -0.62 -5.19 -15.96
N HIS A 9 -0.91 -4.19 -15.13
CA HIS A 9 0.12 -3.44 -14.43
C HIS A 9 0.86 -4.27 -13.38
N ALA A 10 0.18 -5.17 -12.66
CA ALA A 10 0.81 -6.07 -11.69
C ALA A 10 1.69 -7.12 -12.38
N GLU A 11 1.29 -7.64 -13.53
CA GLU A 11 2.10 -8.57 -14.34
C GLU A 11 3.43 -7.93 -14.78
N ARG A 12 3.43 -6.64 -15.10
CA ARG A 12 4.66 -5.90 -15.43
C ARG A 12 5.65 -5.89 -14.27
N LEU A 13 5.19 -5.97 -13.03
CA LEU A 13 6.10 -6.09 -11.88
C LEU A 13 6.95 -7.35 -12.02
N LEU A 14 6.38 -8.46 -12.49
CA LEU A 14 7.08 -9.74 -12.60
C LEU A 14 8.13 -9.77 -13.73
N GLU A 15 8.19 -8.73 -14.58
CA GLU A 15 9.24 -8.63 -15.59
C GLU A 15 10.63 -8.51 -14.94
N PRO A 16 11.60 -9.39 -15.28
CA PRO A 16 12.95 -9.36 -14.68
C PRO A 16 13.71 -8.04 -14.88
N SER A 17 13.36 -7.31 -15.92
CA SER A 17 13.98 -6.02 -16.29
C SER A 17 13.50 -4.82 -15.46
N VAL A 18 12.42 -4.97 -14.68
CA VAL A 18 11.94 -3.90 -13.80
C VAL A 18 12.85 -3.78 -12.58
N GLN A 19 13.32 -2.55 -12.34
CA GLN A 19 14.30 -2.22 -11.28
C GLN A 19 13.62 -1.57 -10.07
N ALA A 20 12.51 -0.85 -10.29
CA ALA A 20 11.72 -0.26 -9.23
C ALA A 20 10.25 -0.20 -9.59
N ALA A 21 9.39 -0.14 -8.57
CA ALA A 21 7.97 0.07 -8.73
C ALA A 21 7.41 1.00 -7.66
N VAL A 22 6.42 1.81 -8.05
CA VAL A 22 5.58 2.59 -7.15
C VAL A 22 4.15 2.12 -7.34
N VAL A 23 3.51 1.69 -6.26
CA VAL A 23 2.12 1.21 -6.26
C VAL A 23 1.30 2.08 -5.33
N VAL A 24 0.19 2.63 -5.80
CA VAL A 24 -0.74 3.42 -5.00
C VAL A 24 -2.07 2.70 -4.94
N GLN A 25 -2.51 2.36 -3.73
CA GLN A 25 -3.81 1.74 -3.47
C GLN A 25 -4.48 2.47 -2.29
N CYS A 26 -4.94 3.68 -2.58
CA CYS A 26 -5.58 4.56 -1.61
C CYS A 26 -7.10 4.65 -1.81
N GLY A 27 -7.65 4.09 -2.89
CA GLY A 27 -9.09 4.06 -3.14
C GLY A 27 -9.85 3.19 -2.13
N LEU A 28 -10.98 3.69 -1.63
CA LEU A 28 -11.81 2.92 -0.69
C LEU A 28 -12.40 1.63 -1.28
N GLY A 29 -12.53 1.58 -2.61
CA GLY A 29 -12.99 0.39 -3.32
C GLY A 29 -12.19 -0.88 -2.97
N TRP A 30 -10.89 -0.75 -2.66
CA TRP A 30 -10.03 -1.88 -2.28
C TRP A 30 -10.49 -2.66 -1.06
N LEU A 31 -11.23 -2.01 -0.18
CA LEU A 31 -11.68 -2.58 1.08
C LEU A 31 -13.00 -3.33 0.94
N ARG A 32 -13.70 -3.12 -0.17
CA ARG A 32 -15.01 -3.73 -0.41
C ARG A 32 -14.85 -5.20 -0.82
N PRO A 33 -15.78 -6.10 -0.42
CA PRO A 33 -15.67 -7.53 -0.69
C PRO A 33 -15.38 -7.93 -2.15
N PRO A 34 -15.97 -7.27 -3.18
CA PRO A 34 -15.69 -7.62 -4.58
C PRO A 34 -14.23 -7.46 -5.00
N GLN A 35 -13.44 -6.63 -4.31
CA GLN A 35 -12.03 -6.38 -4.64
C GLN A 35 -11.06 -7.31 -3.89
N LEU A 36 -11.55 -8.17 -2.98
CA LEU A 36 -10.69 -9.04 -2.16
C LEU A 36 -9.77 -9.93 -3.01
N ALA A 37 -10.32 -10.55 -4.06
CA ALA A 37 -9.54 -11.43 -4.94
C ALA A 37 -8.41 -10.66 -5.64
N LEU A 38 -8.75 -9.54 -6.29
CA LEU A 38 -7.78 -8.69 -6.97
C LEU A 38 -6.71 -8.14 -6.01
N ARG A 39 -7.10 -7.74 -4.80
CA ARG A 39 -6.19 -7.26 -3.77
C ARG A 39 -5.18 -8.34 -3.39
N ASN A 40 -5.63 -9.58 -3.18
CA ASN A 40 -4.75 -10.71 -2.87
C ASN A 40 -3.82 -11.03 -4.07
N GLU A 41 -4.33 -11.00 -5.30
CA GLU A 41 -3.52 -11.20 -6.52
C GLU A 41 -2.38 -10.17 -6.60
N ILE A 42 -2.67 -8.90 -6.33
CA ILE A 42 -1.66 -7.82 -6.32
C ILE A 42 -0.66 -8.00 -5.18
N ASP A 43 -1.13 -8.33 -3.97
CA ASP A 43 -0.28 -8.60 -2.81
C ASP A 43 0.70 -9.74 -3.13
N GLU A 44 0.20 -10.84 -3.69
CA GLU A 44 1.01 -12.00 -4.09
C GLU A 44 2.04 -11.63 -5.17
N ALA A 45 1.65 -10.86 -6.19
CA ALA A 45 2.55 -10.43 -7.25
C ALA A 45 3.71 -9.57 -6.70
N LEU A 46 3.42 -8.63 -5.79
CA LEU A 46 4.41 -7.77 -5.16
C LEU A 46 5.40 -8.57 -4.30
N LEU A 47 4.87 -9.48 -3.47
CA LEU A 47 5.70 -10.31 -2.60
C LEU A 47 6.56 -11.28 -3.40
N THR A 48 5.99 -11.90 -4.44
CA THR A 48 6.72 -12.80 -5.35
C THR A 48 7.83 -12.07 -6.10
N ALA A 49 7.52 -10.90 -6.65
CA ALA A 49 8.48 -10.02 -7.31
C ALA A 49 9.66 -9.66 -6.40
N GLN A 50 9.38 -9.33 -5.13
CA GLN A 50 10.40 -8.99 -4.15
C GLN A 50 11.23 -10.22 -3.74
N LEU A 51 10.59 -11.37 -3.50
CA LEU A 51 11.28 -12.62 -3.14
C LEU A 51 12.26 -13.07 -4.22
N GLN A 52 11.86 -12.98 -5.48
CA GLN A 52 12.69 -13.46 -6.60
C GLN A 52 13.90 -12.57 -6.86
N ARG A 53 13.78 -11.26 -6.65
CA ARG A 53 14.83 -10.29 -7.03
C ARG A 53 15.56 -9.66 -5.85
N GLY A 54 15.01 -9.73 -4.64
CA GLY A 54 15.59 -9.14 -3.44
C GLY A 54 16.02 -7.69 -3.67
N ALA A 55 17.29 -7.40 -3.40
CA ALA A 55 17.86 -6.06 -3.53
C ALA A 55 17.93 -5.50 -4.97
N ALA A 56 17.74 -6.34 -6.00
CA ALA A 56 17.69 -5.88 -7.39
C ALA A 56 16.36 -5.19 -7.74
N LEU A 57 15.35 -5.26 -6.86
CA LEU A 57 14.06 -4.60 -7.02
C LEU A 57 13.74 -3.72 -5.80
N ARG A 58 13.38 -2.46 -6.05
CA ARG A 58 12.78 -1.59 -5.04
C ARG A 58 11.27 -1.44 -5.26
N ILE A 59 10.46 -1.86 -4.30
CA ILE A 59 9.02 -1.58 -4.30
C ILE A 59 8.70 -0.55 -3.23
N ASP A 60 8.07 0.54 -3.63
CA ASP A 60 7.42 1.50 -2.75
C ASP A 60 5.90 1.42 -2.95
N ARG A 61 5.15 1.14 -1.89
CA ARG A 61 3.70 1.01 -1.92
C ARG A 61 3.06 2.03 -1.00
N LEU A 62 2.08 2.78 -1.49
CA LEU A 62 1.31 3.76 -0.74
C LEU A 62 -0.11 3.22 -0.49
N VAL A 63 -0.50 3.16 0.77
CA VAL A 63 -1.86 2.77 1.22
C VAL A 63 -2.40 3.83 2.18
N LEU A 64 -3.70 3.81 2.49
CA LEU A 64 -4.25 4.74 3.50
C LEU A 64 -3.71 4.42 4.90
N HIS A 65 -3.39 5.45 5.69
CA HIS A 65 -3.08 5.30 7.12
C HIS A 65 -4.32 5.06 7.97
N ASN A 66 -5.39 5.78 7.67
CA ASN A 66 -6.68 5.74 8.34
C ASN A 66 -7.81 5.86 7.32
N LEU A 67 -8.99 5.35 7.68
CA LEU A 67 -10.19 5.56 6.87
C LEU A 67 -10.60 7.04 6.89
N PRO A 68 -11.02 7.62 5.75
CA PRO A 68 -11.61 8.94 5.70
C PRO A 68 -12.88 9.00 6.56
N VAL A 69 -13.09 10.11 7.26
CA VAL A 69 -14.27 10.31 8.14
C VAL A 69 -15.59 10.13 7.37
N ALA A 70 -15.62 10.51 6.09
CA ALA A 70 -16.79 10.37 5.23
C ALA A 70 -17.30 8.92 5.09
N VAL A 71 -16.45 7.92 5.32
CA VAL A 71 -16.83 6.51 5.25
C VAL A 71 -17.67 6.08 6.46
N SER A 72 -17.63 6.83 7.56
CA SER A 72 -18.39 6.49 8.78
C SER A 72 -19.91 6.53 8.61
N GLU A 73 -20.39 7.21 7.56
CA GLU A 73 -21.80 7.31 7.18
C GLU A 73 -22.23 6.24 6.16
N GLU A 74 -21.30 5.44 5.62
CA GLU A 74 -21.62 4.38 4.66
C GLU A 74 -22.25 3.17 5.36
N ALA A 75 -23.24 2.53 4.73
CA ALA A 75 -23.97 1.38 5.29
C ALA A 75 -23.06 0.16 5.56
N ASP A 76 -21.93 0.06 4.86
CA ASP A 76 -20.93 -1.00 5.00
C ASP A 76 -19.73 -0.60 5.88
N PHE A 77 -19.79 0.52 6.61
CA PHE A 77 -18.68 1.06 7.41
C PHE A 77 -17.98 0.01 8.29
N GLN A 78 -18.73 -0.82 9.02
CA GLN A 78 -18.16 -1.87 9.88
C GLN A 78 -17.38 -2.91 9.08
N ALA A 79 -17.89 -3.31 7.92
CA ALA A 79 -17.23 -4.27 7.04
C ALA A 79 -15.97 -3.68 6.40
N VAL A 80 -16.02 -2.40 5.98
CA VAL A 80 -14.88 -1.67 5.43
C VAL A 80 -13.79 -1.49 6.48
N THR A 81 -14.16 -1.17 7.72
CA THR A 81 -13.24 -1.04 8.86
C THR A 81 -12.54 -2.37 9.16
N ALA A 82 -13.30 -3.46 9.29
CA ALA A 82 -12.72 -4.78 9.51
C ALA A 82 -11.80 -5.20 8.35
N ALA A 83 -12.17 -4.92 7.10
CA ALA A 83 -11.34 -5.21 5.94
C ALA A 83 -10.05 -4.37 5.91
N PHE A 84 -10.10 -3.12 6.37
CA PHE A 84 -8.96 -2.23 6.49
C PHE A 84 -7.95 -2.76 7.51
N ASP A 85 -8.40 -3.10 8.72
CA ASP A 85 -7.55 -3.60 9.79
C ASP A 85 -6.87 -4.92 9.39
N VAL A 86 -7.65 -5.85 8.81
CA VAL A 86 -7.13 -7.13 8.32
C VAL A 86 -6.08 -6.93 7.23
N TRP A 87 -6.28 -5.97 6.33
CA TRP A 87 -5.33 -5.72 5.26
C TRP A 87 -4.02 -5.11 5.78
N GLN A 88 -4.10 -4.08 6.62
CA GLN A 88 -2.92 -3.47 7.26
C GLN A 88 -2.09 -4.53 8.02
N PHE A 89 -2.76 -5.37 8.81
CA PHE A 89 -2.10 -6.47 9.53
C PHE A 89 -1.38 -7.43 8.57
N ARG A 90 -2.05 -7.88 7.50
CA ARG A 90 -1.45 -8.79 6.51
C ARG A 90 -0.23 -8.19 5.81
N LEU A 91 -0.32 -6.91 5.44
CA LEU A 91 0.80 -6.19 4.82
C LEU A 91 2.00 -6.11 5.77
N ALA A 92 1.77 -5.75 7.03
CA ALA A 92 2.82 -5.65 8.03
C ALA A 92 3.45 -7.02 8.33
N ALA A 93 2.62 -8.06 8.47
CA ALA A 93 3.07 -9.44 8.68
C ALA A 93 3.89 -9.95 7.50
N ALA A 94 3.44 -9.74 6.26
CA ALA A 94 4.15 -10.15 5.06
C ALA A 94 5.53 -9.48 4.95
N CYS A 95 5.61 -8.16 5.17
CA CYS A 95 6.89 -7.44 5.17
C CYS A 95 7.84 -7.91 6.29
N SER A 96 7.31 -8.35 7.43
CA SER A 96 8.11 -8.84 8.56
C SER A 96 8.66 -10.25 8.37
N LEU A 97 7.92 -11.09 7.63
CA LEU A 97 8.30 -12.48 7.35
C LEU A 97 9.21 -12.60 6.13
N LEU A 98 9.25 -11.58 5.26
CA LEU A 98 10.08 -11.58 4.07
C LEU A 98 11.58 -11.43 4.40
N PRO A 99 12.47 -12.19 3.72
CA PRO A 99 13.90 -11.93 3.79
C PRO A 99 14.21 -10.55 3.21
N ALA A 100 15.14 -9.84 3.85
CA ALA A 100 15.48 -8.48 3.44
C ALA A 100 16.14 -8.43 2.05
N PRO A 101 15.83 -7.41 1.23
CA PRO A 101 14.89 -6.32 1.50
C PRO A 101 13.43 -6.69 1.19
N ALA A 102 12.51 -6.30 2.07
CA ALA A 102 11.07 -6.36 1.87
C ALA A 102 10.54 -5.12 1.11
N PRO A 103 9.31 -5.15 0.55
CA PRO A 103 8.67 -3.97 0.00
C PRO A 103 8.51 -2.89 1.07
N ARG A 104 8.68 -1.62 0.67
CA ARG A 104 8.46 -0.47 1.56
C ARG A 104 7.01 -0.06 1.47
N ILE A 105 6.27 -0.22 2.55
CA ILE A 105 4.87 0.17 2.62
C ILE A 105 4.78 1.48 3.40
N HIS A 106 4.15 2.48 2.78
CA HIS A 106 3.96 3.83 3.27
C HIS A 106 2.48 4.05 3.50
N ARG A 107 2.10 4.42 4.73
CA ARG A 107 0.73 4.77 5.09
C ARG A 107 0.52 6.26 4.92
N LEU A 108 -0.32 6.67 3.97
CA LEU A 108 -0.68 8.05 3.68
C LEU A 108 -1.55 8.62 4.80
N ILE A 109 -1.08 9.70 5.42
CA ILE A 109 -1.80 10.44 6.46
C ILE A 109 -2.78 11.40 5.77
N ILE A 110 -4.09 11.14 5.91
CA ILE A 110 -5.12 12.10 5.51
C ILE A 110 -5.43 12.98 6.71
N ARG A 111 -5.07 14.26 6.62
CA ARG A 111 -5.30 15.19 7.71
C ARG A 111 -6.79 15.50 7.86
N GLY A 112 -7.30 15.37 9.09
CA GLY A 112 -8.72 15.63 9.38
C GLY A 112 -9.13 17.10 9.22
N ASP A 113 -8.19 18.04 9.32
CA ASP A 113 -8.42 19.49 9.17
C ASP A 113 -8.40 19.95 7.70
N ARG A 114 -7.86 19.12 6.79
CA ARG A 114 -7.79 19.36 5.35
C ARG A 114 -7.93 18.03 4.62
N PRO A 115 -9.17 17.59 4.34
CA PRO A 115 -9.39 16.36 3.59
C PRO A 115 -8.93 16.55 2.14
N GLU A 116 -7.65 16.31 1.89
CA GLU A 116 -7.11 16.21 0.55
C GLU A 116 -7.66 14.94 -0.10
N THR A 117 -7.95 15.02 -1.40
CA THR A 117 -8.31 13.83 -2.16
C THR A 117 -7.12 12.87 -2.17
N PRO A 118 -7.31 11.60 -1.80
CA PRO A 118 -6.26 10.59 -1.89
C PRO A 118 -5.71 10.52 -3.33
N PRO A 119 -4.43 10.13 -3.51
CA PRO A 119 -3.88 9.96 -4.84
C PRO A 119 -4.70 8.91 -5.60
N ALA A 120 -4.78 9.08 -6.92
CA ALA A 120 -5.38 8.08 -7.77
C ALA A 120 -4.61 6.76 -7.66
N ASP A 121 -5.37 5.67 -7.64
CA ASP A 121 -4.85 4.31 -7.68
C ASP A 121 -4.04 4.07 -8.95
N MET A 122 -2.79 3.62 -8.80
CA MET A 122 -1.87 3.44 -9.94
C MET A 122 -0.74 2.44 -9.65
N VAL A 123 -0.08 2.03 -10.73
CA VAL A 123 1.19 1.29 -10.70
C VAL A 123 2.12 1.92 -11.74
N ALA A 124 3.28 2.38 -11.30
CA ALA A 124 4.35 2.80 -12.17
C ALA A 124 5.57 1.90 -11.98
N VAL A 125 6.17 1.43 -13.07
CA VAL A 125 7.39 0.60 -13.04
C VAL A 125 8.53 1.32 -13.74
N LEU A 126 9.74 1.18 -13.19
CA LEU A 126 10.98 1.69 -13.75
C LEU A 126 11.71 0.56 -14.48
N LYS A 127 11.87 0.72 -15.79
CA LYS A 127 12.57 -0.21 -16.67
C LYS A 127 13.49 0.60 -17.58
N ASP A 128 14.75 0.18 -17.71
CA ASP A 128 15.77 0.84 -18.55
C ASP A 128 15.88 2.36 -18.28
N GLY A 129 15.76 2.76 -17.01
CA GLY A 129 15.83 4.16 -16.58
C GLY A 129 14.58 4.99 -16.86
N GLN A 130 13.50 4.39 -17.36
CA GLN A 130 12.24 5.07 -17.70
C GLN A 130 11.06 4.54 -16.89
N TRP A 131 10.29 5.47 -16.30
CA TRP A 131 9.03 5.14 -15.65
C TRP A 131 7.93 4.94 -16.69
N SER A 132 7.10 3.91 -16.49
CA SER A 132 5.92 3.67 -17.32
C SER A 132 4.90 4.80 -17.27
N ASP A 133 4.87 5.53 -16.15
CA ASP A 133 4.12 6.77 -15.97
C ASP A 133 4.97 7.70 -15.08
N ALA A 134 5.75 8.57 -15.72
CA ALA A 134 6.71 9.42 -15.03
C ALA A 134 6.05 10.48 -14.14
N GLU A 135 4.91 11.01 -14.57
CA GLU A 135 4.18 12.06 -13.84
C GLU A 135 3.59 11.49 -12.56
N GLN A 136 2.85 10.39 -12.65
CA GLN A 136 2.26 9.77 -11.47
C GLN A 136 3.32 9.20 -10.52
N ALA A 137 4.38 8.57 -11.05
CA ALA A 137 5.48 8.10 -10.23
C ALA A 137 6.14 9.24 -9.45
N ALA A 138 6.42 10.38 -10.12
CA ALA A 138 7.01 11.54 -9.47
C ALA A 138 6.10 12.10 -8.37
N ALA A 139 4.79 12.24 -8.64
CA ALA A 139 3.83 12.73 -7.66
C ALA A 139 3.73 11.83 -6.42
N ALA A 140 3.70 10.51 -6.60
CA ALA A 140 3.67 9.55 -5.49
C ALA A 140 4.99 9.54 -4.70
N LEU A 141 6.14 9.54 -5.37
CA LEU A 141 7.45 9.59 -4.72
C LEU A 141 7.65 10.90 -3.95
N GLN A 142 7.13 12.02 -4.46
CA GLN A 142 7.15 13.30 -3.75
C GLN A 142 6.36 13.22 -2.44
N ARG A 143 5.19 12.56 -2.45
CA ARG A 143 4.38 12.36 -1.23
C ARG A 143 5.11 11.48 -0.21
N ILE A 144 5.75 10.41 -0.67
CA ILE A 144 6.55 9.51 0.19
C ILE A 144 7.75 10.24 0.81
N GLY A 145 8.43 11.10 0.03
CA GLY A 145 9.62 11.83 0.49
C GLY A 145 9.32 13.07 1.35
N ALA A 146 8.06 13.51 1.41
CA ALA A 146 7.68 14.72 2.14
C ALA A 146 7.44 14.43 3.64
N PRO A 147 8.12 15.15 4.56
CA PRO A 147 7.94 14.94 5.99
C PRO A 147 6.49 15.11 6.44
N GLY A 148 5.99 14.15 7.23
CA GLY A 148 4.65 14.20 7.82
C GLY A 148 3.50 13.87 6.86
N ASN A 149 3.78 13.40 5.64
CA ASN A 149 2.76 12.92 4.70
C ASN A 149 2.51 11.42 4.81
N THR A 150 3.54 10.66 5.17
CA THR A 150 3.45 9.21 5.32
C THR A 150 4.09 8.74 6.62
N THR A 151 3.62 7.61 7.13
CA THR A 151 4.31 6.83 8.17
C THR A 151 4.63 5.44 7.63
N PRO A 152 5.84 4.90 7.85
CA PRO A 152 6.15 3.55 7.38
C PRO A 152 5.25 2.52 8.08
N LEU A 153 4.84 1.49 7.35
CA LEU A 153 4.32 0.26 7.95
C LEU A 153 5.52 -0.63 8.27
N THR A 154 5.61 -1.09 9.51
CA THR A 154 6.76 -1.79 10.06
C THR A 154 6.33 -3.07 10.76
N GLY A 155 7.30 -3.89 11.17
CA GLY A 155 7.00 -5.07 11.99
C GLY A 155 6.45 -4.75 13.39
N TYR A 156 6.58 -3.51 13.86
CA TYR A 156 5.93 -3.06 15.11
C TYR A 156 4.41 -2.95 14.97
N ASP A 157 3.91 -2.79 13.73
CA ASP A 157 2.48 -2.79 13.44
C ASP A 157 1.90 -4.22 13.42
N VAL A 158 2.73 -5.25 13.68
CA VAL A 158 2.32 -6.64 13.82
C VAL A 158 2.35 -7.01 15.30
N ASP A 159 1.18 -7.04 15.93
CA ASP A 159 1.02 -7.75 17.20
C ASP A 159 0.95 -9.26 16.91
N LEU A 160 2.10 -9.92 16.90
CA LEU A 160 2.20 -11.38 16.71
C LEU A 160 1.73 -12.18 17.94
N SER A 161 1.45 -11.51 19.06
CA SER A 161 0.81 -12.08 20.25
C SER A 161 -0.73 -12.08 20.14
N GLY A 162 -1.29 -11.19 19.32
CA GLY A 162 -2.73 -10.95 19.12
C GLY A 162 -3.44 -10.44 20.39
N PRO A 163 -4.74 -10.12 20.31
CA PRO A 163 -5.46 -9.34 19.31
C PRO A 163 -5.63 -7.88 19.81
N PHE A 164 -5.26 -6.88 19.00
CA PHE A 164 -5.50 -5.44 19.27
C PHE A 164 -4.70 -4.78 20.43
N SER A 165 -3.39 -4.99 20.53
CA SER A 165 -2.56 -4.22 21.47
C SER A 165 -2.33 -2.78 21.02
N ASP A 166 -3.21 -1.91 21.50
CA ASP A 166 -3.14 -0.45 21.60
C ASP A 166 -1.74 0.07 22.02
N SER A 167 -0.82 0.18 21.07
CA SER A 167 0.55 0.66 21.33
C SER A 167 1.07 1.52 20.19
N ASP A 168 0.28 2.50 19.76
CA ASP A 168 0.84 3.68 19.10
C ASP A 168 1.32 4.66 20.19
N PRO A 169 2.64 4.81 20.43
CA PRO A 169 3.14 5.78 21.41
C PRO A 169 2.86 7.24 21.03
N SER A 170 2.36 7.53 19.83
CA SER A 170 2.01 8.89 19.40
C SER A 170 0.64 9.38 19.90
N VAL A 171 -0.17 8.52 20.53
CA VAL A 171 -1.48 8.91 21.12
C VAL A 171 -1.32 9.47 22.55
N HIS A 172 -0.13 9.39 23.15
CA HIS A 172 0.15 9.87 24.51
C HIS A 172 1.13 11.05 24.60
N MET A 173 1.32 11.81 23.50
CA MET A 173 2.09 13.06 23.54
C MET A 173 1.23 14.30 23.31
#